data_AF-G1UUJ7-F1
#
_entry.id   AF-G1UUJ7-F1
#
_cell.length_a   1.000
_cell.length_b   1.000
_cell.length_c   1.000
_cell.angle_alpha   90.00
_cell.angle_beta   90.00
_cell.angle_gamma   90.00
#
_symmetry.space_group_name_H-M   'P 1'
#
loop_
_entity.id
_entity.type
_entity.pdbx_description
1 polymer ?
#
loop_
_entity_poly.entity_id
_entity_poly.type
_entity_poly.pdbx_seq_one_letter_code
_entity_poly.pdbx_strand_id
1 'polypeptide(L)' 'MQRKNVAFPVTEEEHAKIKQLAAKQRRTIKQLILDALDKLYPNWNREEKENGSK' A
#
# COMPACT_ATOMS: atom_id res chain seq x y z
N MET A 1 -12.36 -12.81 1.60
CA MET A 1 -11.20 -12.39 2.40
C MET A 1 -11.65 -11.46 3.52
N GLN A 2 -11.22 -11.71 4.76
CA GLN A 2 -11.44 -10.78 5.86
C GLN A 2 -10.65 -9.48 5.61
N ARG A 3 -11.28 -8.32 5.78
CA ARG A 3 -10.62 -7.02 5.61
C ARG A 3 -9.88 -6.67 6.89
N LYS A 4 -8.59 -6.32 6.79
CA LYS A 4 -7.78 -5.79 7.88
C LYS A 4 -7.35 -4.37 7.56
N ASN A 5 -7.23 -3.53 8.59
CA ASN A 5 -6.74 -2.16 8.46
C ASN A 5 -5.26 -2.11 8.81
N VAL A 6 -4.49 -1.37 8.01
CA VAL A 6 -3.10 -1.02 8.33
C VAL A 6 -3.12 0.39 8.89
N ALA A 7 -2.68 0.56 10.13
CA ALA A 7 -2.53 1.84 10.78
C ALA A 7 -1.12 1.94 11.35
N PHE A 8 -0.45 3.04 11.10
CA PHE A 8 0.84 3.37 11.69
C PHE A 8 0.82 4.86 12.06
N PRO A 9 1.44 5.25 13.18
CA PRO A 9 1.52 6.64 13.58
C PRO A 9 2.37 7.42 12.56
N VAL A 10 1.89 8.61 12.24
CA VAL A 10 2.61 9.61 11.44
C VAL A 10 2.44 10.96 12.11
N THR A 11 3.37 11.86 11.87
CA THR A 11 3.22 13.27 12.24
C THR A 11 2.10 13.93 11.42
N GLU A 12 1.57 15.03 11.93
CA GLU A 12 0.56 15.82 11.21
C GLU A 12 1.08 16.31 9.84
N GLU A 13 2.35 16.70 9.79
CA GLU A 13 3.02 17.14 8.58
C GLU A 13 3.12 16.02 7.53
N GLU A 14 3.53 14.82 7.94
CA GLU A 14 3.58 13.64 7.05
C GLU A 14 2.19 13.30 6.51
N HIS A 15 1.17 13.31 7.38
CA HIS A 15 -0.20 13.05 6.96
C HIS A 15 -0.69 14.08 5.93
N ALA A 16 -0.41 15.38 6.16
CA ALA A 16 -0.76 16.45 5.24
C ALA A 16 -0.06 16.28 3.87
N LYS A 17 1.24 15.99 3.87
CA LYS A 17 2.03 15.76 2.64
C LYS A 17 1.53 14.55 1.85
N ILE A 18 1.26 13.43 2.54
CA ILE A 18 0.72 12.21 1.91
C ILE A 18 -0.65 12.50 1.27
N LYS A 19 -1.52 13.22 1.98
CA LYS A 19 -2.86 13.58 1.48
C LYS A 19 -2.78 14.49 0.24
N GLN A 20 -1.90 15.49 0.27
CA GLN A 20 -1.67 16.37 -0.89
C GLN A 20 -1.12 15.60 -2.09
N LEU A 21 -0.18 14.68 -1.88
CA LEU A 21 0.39 13.85 -2.95
C LEU A 21 -0.66 12.95 -3.59
N ALA A 22 -1.52 12.32 -2.77
CA ALA A 22 -2.62 11.48 -3.25
C ALA A 22 -3.63 12.30 -4.09
N ALA A 23 -3.98 13.51 -3.61
CA ALA A 23 -4.86 14.42 -4.34
C ALA A 23 -4.29 14.85 -5.69
N LYS A 24 -2.99 15.20 -5.73
CA LYS A 24 -2.28 15.57 -6.98
C LYS A 24 -2.34 14.45 -8.03
N GLN A 25 -2.28 13.19 -7.59
CA GLN A 25 -2.34 12.03 -8.48
C GLN A 25 -3.77 11.53 -8.75
N ARG A 26 -4.81 12.19 -8.21
CA ARG A 26 -6.21 11.76 -8.26
C ARG A 26 -6.41 10.32 -7.77
N ARG A 27 -5.68 9.95 -6.72
CA ARG A 27 -5.70 8.60 -6.12
C ARG A 27 -6.02 8.69 -4.63
N THR A 28 -6.44 7.56 -4.07
CA THR A 28 -6.54 7.41 -2.61
C THR A 28 -5.15 7.19 -2.00
N ILE A 29 -4.97 7.49 -0.71
CA ILE A 29 -3.71 7.19 0.02
C ILE A 29 -3.38 5.69 -0.07
N LYS A 30 -4.40 4.83 0.04
CA LYS A 30 -4.25 3.37 -0.11
C LYS A 30 -3.64 3.02 -1.47
N GLN A 31 -4.23 3.50 -2.57
CA GLN A 31 -3.71 3.22 -3.91
C GLN A 31 -2.29 3.74 -4.07
N LEU A 32 -2.04 4.99 -3.65
CA LEU A 32 -0.70 5.60 -3.72
C LEU A 32 0.36 4.72 -3.04
N ILE A 33 0.08 4.19 -1.85
CA ILE A 33 1.01 3.32 -1.12
C ILE A 33 1.19 1.99 -1.84
N LEU A 34 0.11 1.34 -2.28
CA LEU A 34 0.21 0.05 -2.99
C LEU A 34 0.97 0.20 -4.32
N ASP A 35 0.71 1.26 -5.07
CA ASP A 35 1.43 1.58 -6.31
C ASP A 35 2.93 1.83 -6.06
N ALA A 36 3.27 2.46 -4.92
CA ALA A 36 4.66 2.67 -4.53
C ALA A 36 5.33 1.34 -4.17
N LEU A 37 4.64 0.44 -3.46
CA LEU A 37 5.14 -0.89 -3.15
C LEU A 37 5.35 -1.73 -4.41
N ASP A 38 4.43 -1.69 -5.39
CA ASP A 38 4.57 -2.41 -6.65
C ASP A 38 5.80 -1.93 -7.46
N LYS A 39 6.14 -0.64 -7.37
CA LYS A 39 7.32 -0.08 -8.03
C LYS A 39 8.63 -0.43 -7.32
N LEU A 40 8.62 -0.44 -5.98
CA LEU A 40 9.82 -0.71 -5.17
C LEU A 40 10.11 -2.21 -5.04
N TYR A 41 9.05 -3.02 -4.97
CA TYR A 41 9.11 -4.46 -4.76
C TYR A 41 8.18 -5.20 -5.73
N PRO A 42 8.51 -5.28 -7.02
CA PRO A 42 7.67 -6.00 -7.98
C PRO A 42 7.37 -7.44 -7.51
N ASN A 43 6.12 -7.87 -7.62
CA ASN A 43 5.63 -9.19 -7.19
C ASN A 43 5.55 -9.44 -5.66
N TRP A 44 5.70 -8.42 -4.81
CA TRP A 44 5.56 -8.56 -3.35
C TRP A 44 4.19 -9.11 -2.90
N ASN A 45 3.16 -8.93 -3.73
CA ASN A 45 1.80 -9.40 -3.49
C ASN A 45 1.44 -10.65 -4.29
N ARG A 46 2.40 -11.30 -4.96
CA ARG A 46 2.16 -12.62 -5.54
C ARG A 46 2.07 -13.61 -4.39
N GLU A 47 0.88 -14.20 -4.23
CA GLU A 47 0.76 -15.46 -3.50
C GLU A 47 1.70 -16.44 -4.21
N GLU A 48 2.78 -16.86 -3.54
CA GLU A 48 3.39 -18.14 -3.89
C GLU A 48 2.23 -19.13 -3.86
N LYS A 49 1.88 -19.67 -5.03
CA LYS A 49 1.04 -20.87 -5.06
C LYS A 49 1.76 -21.84 -4.14
N GLU A 50 1.19 -22.11 -2.97
CA GLU A 50 1.48 -23.29 -2.16
C GLU A 50 1.28 -24.47 -3.10
N ASN A 51 2.34 -24.83 -3.83
CA ASN A 51 2.45 -26.11 -4.47
C ASN A 51 2.41 -27.10 -3.32
N GLY A 52 1.31 -27.84 -3.25
CA GLY A 52 1.14 -28.95 -2.32
C GLY A 52 2.44 -29.75 -2.25
N SER A 53 3.04 -29.73 -1.07
CA SER A 53 4.10 -30.64 -0.70
C SER A 53 3.54 -31.49 0.43
N LYS A 54 3.05 -32.66 -0.03
CA LYS A 54 2.92 -33.97 0.63
C LYS A 54 2.79 -34.01 2.16
#